data_AF-A0A7W2R2V3-F1
#
_entry.id   AF-A0A7W2R2V3-F1
#
_cell.length_a   1.000
_cell.length_b   1.000
_cell.length_c   1.000
_cell.angle_alpha   90.00
_cell.angle_beta   90.00
_cell.angle_gamma   90.00
#
_symmetry.space_group_name_H-M   'P 1'
#
loop_
_entity.id
_entity.type
_entity.pdbx_description
1 polymer ?
#
loop_
_entity_poly.entity_id
_entity_poly.type
_entity_poly.pdbx_seq_one_letter_code
_entity_poly.pdbx_strand_id
1 'polypeptide(L)'
;MKKILTLALCLSLANTAMSKNLDIILLENLTSKSFASLDRYMIDYYGFEKIRNNKDNLQSTYGKTYKHDLDNTVVIKVISSNDTSNVLDVSLAKNYNVQEIKDQLISKGYTYTGLENFQFSEFKKNKSVFLVSEIPSEDGKTQVKVASE
;
A
#
# COMPACT_ATOMS: atom_id res chain seq x y z
N MET A 1 -2.18 25.94 42.45
CA MET A 1 -2.96 25.24 41.40
C MET A 1 -2.80 25.87 40.01
N LYS A 2 -1.58 26.25 39.58
CA LYS A 2 -1.33 26.83 38.23
C LYS A 2 -0.28 26.08 37.41
N LYS A 3 0.35 25.03 37.96
CA LYS A 3 1.40 24.24 37.28
C LYS A 3 0.95 22.88 36.76
N ILE A 4 -0.29 22.46 37.06
CA ILE A 4 -0.86 21.17 36.60
C ILE A 4 -1.60 21.35 35.27
N LEU A 5 -2.08 22.56 34.97
CA LEU A 5 -2.86 22.83 33.76
C LEU A 5 -2.01 22.77 32.46
N THR A 6 -0.69 22.94 32.57
CA THR A 6 0.20 22.98 31.40
C THR A 6 0.56 21.60 30.88
N LEU A 7 0.46 20.54 31.69
CA LEU A 7 0.80 19.18 31.26
C LEU A 7 -0.34 18.49 30.50
N ALA A 8 -1.58 18.90 30.74
CA ALA A 8 -2.76 18.38 30.04
C ALA A 8 -2.88 18.92 28.59
N LEU A 9 -2.24 20.06 28.28
CA LEU A 9 -2.30 20.68 26.95
C LEU A 9 -1.26 20.11 25.95
N CYS A 10 -0.25 19.38 26.44
CA CYS A 10 0.71 18.70 25.56
C CYS A 10 0.24 17.31 25.07
N LEU A 11 -0.83 16.77 25.66
CA LEU A 11 -1.40 15.48 25.25
C LEU A 11 -2.51 15.60 24.18
N SER A 12 -2.97 16.81 23.87
CA SER A 12 -4.10 17.03 22.94
C SER A 12 -3.69 17.30 21.49
N LEU A 13 -2.40 17.19 21.14
CA LEU A 13 -1.91 17.41 19.76
C LEU A 13 -1.18 16.22 19.15
N ALA A 14 -1.12 15.08 19.84
CA ALA A 14 -0.90 13.82 19.15
C ALA A 14 -2.22 13.45 18.46
N ASN A 15 -2.55 14.14 17.36
CA ASN A 15 -3.26 13.50 16.26
C ASN A 15 -2.33 12.37 15.81
N THR A 16 -2.35 11.25 16.52
CA THR A 16 -1.89 9.99 15.99
C THR A 16 -2.78 9.77 14.78
N ALA A 17 -2.31 10.20 13.61
CA ALA A 17 -2.82 9.74 12.34
C ALA A 17 -2.64 8.23 12.42
N MET A 18 -3.69 7.56 12.88
CA MET A 18 -3.70 6.13 13.12
C MET A 18 -3.51 5.55 11.74
N SER A 19 -2.29 5.06 11.48
CA SER A 19 -1.89 4.69 10.13
C SER A 19 -2.83 3.59 9.65
N LYS A 20 -3.28 3.75 8.42
CA LYS A 20 -4.32 2.90 7.85
C LYS A 20 -3.69 1.54 7.56
N ASN A 21 -4.35 0.47 7.99
CA ASN A 21 -3.93 -0.88 7.60
C ASN A 21 -4.00 -1.02 6.07
N LEU A 22 -2.89 -1.44 5.48
CA LEU A 22 -2.81 -1.79 4.07
C LEU A 22 -3.43 -3.17 3.89
N ASP A 23 -4.31 -3.32 2.92
CA ASP A 23 -4.94 -4.61 2.64
C ASP A 23 -3.97 -5.53 1.89
N ILE A 24 -3.10 -6.21 2.66
CA ILE A 24 -2.09 -7.13 2.13
C ILE A 24 -2.73 -8.27 1.33
N ILE A 25 -3.92 -8.74 1.74
CA ILE A 25 -4.61 -9.87 1.08
C ILE A 25 -5.13 -9.44 -0.29
N LEU A 26 -5.70 -8.24 -0.40
CA LEU A 26 -6.05 -7.65 -1.69
C LEU A 26 -4.83 -7.61 -2.62
N LEU A 27 -3.72 -7.03 -2.16
CA LEU A 27 -2.50 -6.88 -2.96
C LEU A 27 -1.95 -8.24 -3.41
N GLU A 28 -1.92 -9.22 -2.52
CA GLU A 28 -1.51 -10.58 -2.85
C GLU A 28 -2.42 -11.20 -3.93
N ASN A 29 -3.75 -11.13 -3.75
CA ASN A 29 -4.71 -11.69 -4.70
C ASN A 29 -4.65 -11.03 -6.09
N LEU A 30 -4.35 -9.73 -6.14
CA LEU A 30 -4.23 -9.01 -7.41
C LEU A 30 -3.08 -9.53 -8.28
N THR A 31 -2.00 -10.07 -7.71
CA THR A 31 -0.85 -10.59 -8.49
C THR A 31 -1.21 -11.75 -9.42
N SER A 32 -2.27 -12.51 -9.11
CA SER A 32 -2.69 -13.70 -9.86
C SER A 32 -4.09 -13.58 -10.48
N LYS A 33 -4.76 -12.43 -10.30
CA LYS A 33 -6.10 -12.21 -10.82
C LYS A 33 -6.07 -11.96 -12.32
N SER A 34 -7.05 -12.50 -13.07
CA SER A 34 -7.17 -12.19 -14.50
C SER A 34 -7.33 -10.67 -14.71
N PHE A 35 -6.54 -10.09 -15.60
CA PHE A 35 -6.52 -8.66 -15.90
C PHE A 35 -7.90 -8.18 -16.35
N ALA A 36 -8.59 -8.96 -17.18
CA ALA A 36 -9.95 -8.69 -17.63
C ALA A 36 -10.98 -8.58 -16.47
N SER A 37 -10.69 -9.20 -15.32
CA SER A 37 -11.59 -9.21 -14.15
C SER A 37 -11.27 -8.14 -13.10
N LEU A 38 -10.20 -7.35 -13.31
CA LEU A 38 -9.73 -6.38 -12.31
C LEU A 38 -10.73 -5.29 -12.00
N ASP A 39 -11.45 -4.77 -13.00
CA ASP A 39 -12.42 -3.67 -12.77
C ASP A 39 -13.51 -4.11 -11.80
N ARG A 40 -14.13 -5.26 -12.05
CA ARG A 40 -15.10 -5.86 -11.11
C ARG A 40 -14.48 -6.07 -9.74
N TYR A 41 -13.25 -6.59 -9.68
CA TYR A 41 -12.63 -6.87 -8.39
C TYR A 41 -12.37 -5.60 -7.59
N MET A 42 -11.70 -4.61 -8.20
CA MET A 42 -11.28 -3.37 -7.55
C MET A 42 -12.46 -2.46 -7.23
N ILE A 43 -13.39 -2.29 -8.16
CA ILE A 43 -14.52 -1.35 -8.02
C ILE A 43 -15.62 -1.99 -7.19
N ASP A 44 -16.13 -3.15 -7.61
CA ASP A 44 -17.35 -3.71 -7.02
C ASP A 44 -17.11 -4.30 -5.62
N TYR A 45 -15.95 -4.95 -5.38
CA TYR A 45 -15.68 -5.58 -4.09
C TYR A 45 -14.86 -4.72 -3.14
N TYR A 46 -13.92 -3.93 -3.66
CA TYR A 46 -13.03 -3.13 -2.81
C TYR A 46 -13.32 -1.63 -2.86
N GLY A 47 -14.28 -1.17 -3.67
CA GLY A 47 -14.72 0.24 -3.69
C GLY A 47 -13.61 1.21 -4.12
N PHE A 48 -12.71 0.77 -5.00
CA PHE A 48 -11.76 1.65 -5.66
C PHE A 48 -12.41 2.34 -6.85
N GLU A 49 -11.88 3.49 -7.22
CA GLU A 49 -12.22 4.18 -8.45
C GLU A 49 -11.13 3.95 -9.49
N LYS A 50 -11.52 3.78 -10.76
CA LYS A 50 -10.57 3.66 -11.86
C LYS A 50 -10.08 5.05 -12.29
N ILE A 51 -8.81 5.34 -12.07
CA ILE A 51 -8.19 6.62 -12.42
C ILE A 51 -7.74 6.63 -13.89
N ARG A 52 -7.14 5.52 -14.35
CA ARG A 52 -6.57 5.42 -15.69
C ARG A 52 -6.66 4.00 -16.22
N ASN A 53 -6.86 3.89 -17.53
CA ASN A 53 -6.76 2.64 -18.26
C ASN A 53 -5.82 2.81 -19.46
N ASN A 54 -4.89 1.87 -19.65
CA ASN A 54 -4.12 1.74 -20.86
C ASN A 54 -4.18 0.26 -21.29
N LYS A 55 -5.21 -0.07 -22.08
CA LYS A 55 -5.49 -1.44 -22.51
C LYS A 55 -4.36 -2.02 -23.37
N ASP A 56 -3.78 -1.20 -24.24
CA ASP A 56 -2.73 -1.63 -25.17
C ASP A 56 -1.48 -2.12 -24.44
N ASN A 57 -1.22 -1.56 -23.26
CA ASN A 57 -0.08 -1.92 -22.43
C ASN A 57 -0.46 -2.80 -21.22
N LEU A 58 -1.69 -3.35 -21.17
CA LEU A 58 -2.22 -4.12 -20.04
C LEU A 58 -1.97 -3.45 -18.68
N GLN A 59 -2.33 -2.15 -18.60
CA GLN A 59 -2.15 -1.34 -17.41
C GLN A 59 -3.46 -0.71 -16.97
N SER A 60 -3.74 -0.77 -15.67
CA SER A 60 -4.86 -0.04 -15.06
C SER A 60 -4.43 0.55 -13.72
N THR A 61 -4.90 1.75 -13.44
CA THR A 61 -4.61 2.46 -12.19
C THR A 61 -5.90 2.73 -11.45
N TYR A 62 -5.91 2.36 -10.18
CA TYR A 62 -7.05 2.48 -9.28
C TYR A 62 -6.66 3.34 -8.07
N GLY A 63 -7.60 4.12 -7.56
CA GLY A 63 -7.42 4.96 -6.38
C GLY A 63 -8.53 4.76 -5.37
N LYS A 64 -8.20 4.87 -4.09
CA LYS A 64 -9.20 4.91 -3.02
C LYS A 64 -8.75 5.85 -1.92
N THR A 65 -9.59 6.82 -1.61
CA THR A 65 -9.37 7.79 -0.53
C THR A 65 -10.26 7.44 0.66
N TYR A 66 -9.65 7.20 1.81
CA TYR A 66 -10.41 6.87 3.02
C TYR A 66 -10.74 8.12 3.84
N LYS A 67 -11.96 8.17 4.38
CA LYS A 67 -12.45 9.27 5.24
C LYS A 67 -12.39 10.66 4.59
N HIS A 68 -12.41 10.73 3.25
CA HIS A 68 -12.25 11.98 2.48
C HIS A 68 -10.94 12.75 2.79
N ASP A 69 -9.91 12.05 3.26
CA ASP A 69 -8.61 12.63 3.59
C ASP A 69 -7.56 12.10 2.60
N LEU A 70 -6.99 13.01 1.81
CA LEU A 70 -6.02 12.70 0.75
C LEU A 70 -4.75 12.06 1.31
N ASP A 71 -4.40 12.35 2.57
CA ASP A 71 -3.26 11.75 3.24
C ASP A 71 -3.47 10.27 3.58
N ASN A 72 -4.70 9.75 3.37
CA ASN A 72 -5.08 8.35 3.49
C ASN A 72 -5.36 7.69 2.13
N THR A 73 -4.90 8.28 1.02
CA THR A 73 -5.13 7.71 -0.32
C THR A 73 -4.20 6.52 -0.59
N VAL A 74 -4.77 5.48 -1.20
CA VAL A 74 -4.02 4.35 -1.80
C VAL A 74 -4.22 4.40 -3.30
N VAL A 75 -3.12 4.37 -4.04
CA VAL A 75 -3.13 4.25 -5.50
C VAL A 75 -2.45 2.94 -5.89
N ILE A 76 -3.14 2.10 -6.64
CA ILE A 76 -2.62 0.82 -7.12
C ILE A 76 -2.59 0.87 -8.64
N LYS A 77 -1.39 0.81 -9.21
CA LYS A 77 -1.17 0.57 -10.62
C LYS A 77 -0.91 -0.92 -10.83
N VAL A 78 -1.77 -1.56 -11.59
CA VAL A 78 -1.64 -2.96 -12.00
C VAL A 78 -1.02 -3.00 -13.39
N ILE A 79 0.07 -3.76 -13.55
CA ILE A 79 0.80 -3.97 -14.79
C ILE A 79 0.82 -5.46 -15.08
N SER A 80 0.16 -5.89 -16.14
CA SER A 80 0.11 -7.30 -16.54
C SER A 80 1.21 -7.61 -17.55
N SER A 81 1.92 -8.74 -17.36
CA SER A 81 2.79 -9.31 -18.41
C SER A 81 2.02 -10.22 -19.37
N ASN A 82 1.01 -10.89 -18.82
CA ASN A 82 0.00 -11.70 -19.51
C ASN A 82 -1.31 -11.56 -18.73
N ASP A 83 -2.44 -12.10 -19.22
CA ASP A 83 -3.74 -11.91 -18.56
C ASP A 83 -3.79 -12.43 -17.11
N THR A 84 -2.88 -13.30 -16.67
CA THR A 84 -2.94 -13.99 -15.37
C THR A 84 -1.83 -13.65 -14.38
N SER A 85 -0.88 -12.79 -14.76
CA SER A 85 0.27 -12.43 -13.93
C SER A 85 0.46 -10.92 -13.91
N ASN A 86 0.21 -10.34 -12.74
CA ASN A 86 0.29 -8.92 -12.50
C ASN A 86 1.44 -8.57 -11.57
N VAL A 87 2.07 -7.43 -11.86
CA VAL A 87 2.94 -6.69 -10.95
C VAL A 87 2.20 -5.44 -10.51
N LEU A 88 2.31 -5.09 -9.24
CA LEU A 88 1.66 -3.92 -8.66
C LEU A 88 2.70 -2.89 -8.29
N ASP A 89 2.49 -1.65 -8.73
CA ASP A 89 3.12 -0.47 -8.16
C ASP A 89 2.08 0.23 -7.27
N VAL A 90 2.30 0.22 -5.96
CA VAL A 90 1.38 0.76 -4.96
C VAL A 90 1.98 2.01 -4.33
N SER A 91 1.27 3.13 -4.44
CA SER A 91 1.63 4.38 -3.80
C SER A 91 0.68 4.67 -2.65
N LEU A 92 1.27 4.89 -1.47
CA LEU A 92 0.57 5.12 -0.22
C LEU A 92 0.85 6.55 0.24
N ALA A 93 -0.22 7.29 0.54
CA ALA A 93 -0.09 8.65 1.05
C ALA A 93 0.58 8.70 2.44
N LYS A 94 0.92 9.90 2.91
CA LYS A 94 1.85 10.12 4.04
C LYS A 94 1.40 9.53 5.39
N ASN A 95 0.12 9.20 5.57
CA ASN A 95 -0.35 8.56 6.80
C ASN A 95 -0.15 7.03 6.81
N TYR A 96 0.51 6.45 5.81
CA TYR A 96 0.93 5.04 5.85
C TYR A 96 2.38 4.95 6.34
N ASN A 97 2.54 4.50 7.59
CA ASN A 97 3.86 4.36 8.20
C ASN A 97 4.58 3.12 7.66
N VAL A 98 5.82 3.27 7.20
CA VAL A 98 6.65 2.19 6.67
C VAL A 98 6.80 1.03 7.67
N GLN A 99 7.07 1.33 8.94
CA GLN A 99 7.25 0.30 9.97
C GLN A 99 5.96 -0.49 10.18
N GLU A 100 4.81 0.18 10.21
CA GLU A 100 3.53 -0.51 10.37
C GLU A 100 3.18 -1.41 9.18
N ILE A 101 3.56 -1.03 7.95
CA ILE A 101 3.40 -1.90 6.77
C ILE A 101 4.25 -3.17 6.94
N LYS A 102 5.50 -3.03 7.40
CA LYS A 102 6.40 -4.16 7.66
C LYS A 102 5.84 -5.08 8.75
N ASP A 103 5.36 -4.51 9.85
CA ASP A 103 4.76 -5.25 10.94
C ASP A 103 3.48 -6.00 10.47
N GLN A 104 2.68 -5.36 9.62
CA GLN A 104 1.52 -6.01 8.97
C GLN A 104 1.95 -7.19 8.10
N LEU A 105 2.97 -7.05 7.26
CA LEU A 105 3.49 -8.15 6.44
C LEU A 105 3.94 -9.33 7.30
N ILE A 106 4.72 -9.07 8.35
CA ILE A 106 5.17 -10.10 9.30
C ILE A 106 3.97 -10.78 9.96
N SER A 107 2.97 -10.01 10.42
CA SER A 107 1.75 -10.55 11.03
C SER A 107 0.92 -11.44 10.08
N LYS A 108 1.09 -11.27 8.76
CA LYS A 108 0.44 -12.07 7.70
C LYS A 108 1.29 -13.25 7.25
N GLY A 109 2.41 -13.52 7.92
CA GLY A 109 3.28 -14.67 7.68
C GLY A 109 4.31 -14.46 6.58
N TYR A 110 4.62 -13.20 6.24
CA TYR A 110 5.76 -12.90 5.38
C TYR A 110 7.05 -12.95 6.17
N THR A 111 8.10 -13.50 5.56
CA THR A 111 9.45 -13.51 6.10
C THR A 111 10.23 -12.37 5.47
N TYR A 112 10.89 -11.56 6.30
CA TYR A 112 11.85 -10.58 5.83
C TYR A 112 13.10 -11.28 5.29
N THR A 113 13.44 -11.06 4.03
CA THR A 113 14.53 -11.76 3.32
C THR A 113 15.76 -10.89 3.07
N GLY A 114 15.70 -9.59 3.38
CA GLY A 114 16.87 -8.71 3.42
C GLY A 114 16.82 -7.53 2.45
N LEU A 115 17.92 -6.78 2.45
CA LEU A 115 18.14 -5.53 1.71
C LEU A 115 19.12 -5.81 0.57
N GLU A 116 18.67 -6.24 -0.61
CA GLU A 116 19.60 -6.24 -1.75
C GLU A 116 19.96 -4.82 -2.22
N ASN A 117 19.23 -3.80 -1.77
CA ASN A 117 19.63 -2.39 -1.87
C ASN A 117 18.98 -1.60 -0.72
N PHE A 118 19.71 -0.71 -0.03
CA PHE A 118 19.26 0.08 1.15
C PHE A 118 17.94 0.85 0.99
N GLN A 119 17.39 0.91 -0.22
CA GLN A 119 16.17 1.64 -0.54
C GLN A 119 14.90 0.80 -0.39
N PHE A 120 14.98 -0.55 -0.33
CA PHE A 120 13.81 -1.42 -0.23
C PHE A 120 14.01 -2.57 0.75
N SER A 121 13.06 -2.77 1.66
CA SER A 121 12.93 -4.02 2.42
C SER A 121 12.15 -5.06 1.62
N GLU A 122 12.72 -6.25 1.46
CA GLU A 122 12.05 -7.39 0.82
C GLU A 122 11.36 -8.31 1.84
N PHE A 123 10.13 -8.70 1.52
CA PHE A 123 9.33 -9.65 2.27
C PHE A 123 8.77 -10.73 1.34
N LYS A 124 8.97 -12.01 1.67
CA LYS A 124 8.48 -13.14 0.86
C LYS A 124 7.53 -14.04 1.64
N LYS A 125 6.52 -14.56 0.93
CA LYS A 125 5.61 -15.60 1.41
C LYS A 125 5.14 -16.44 0.24
N ASN A 126 5.40 -17.74 0.25
CA ASN A 126 5.12 -18.61 -0.89
C ASN A 126 5.75 -18.04 -2.17
N LYS A 127 4.91 -17.71 -3.17
CA LYS A 127 5.30 -17.04 -4.42
C LYS A 127 5.21 -15.52 -4.34
N SER A 128 4.59 -14.96 -3.29
CA SER A 128 4.34 -13.52 -3.18
C SER A 128 5.57 -12.79 -2.64
N VAL A 129 5.96 -11.72 -3.33
CA VAL A 129 7.06 -10.83 -2.94
C VAL A 129 6.56 -9.41 -2.79
N PHE A 130 6.91 -8.78 -1.67
CA PHE A 130 6.68 -7.37 -1.38
C PHE A 130 8.03 -6.66 -1.23
N LEU A 131 8.21 -5.57 -1.96
CA LEU A 131 9.32 -4.63 -1.81
C LEU A 131 8.78 -3.33 -1.27
N VAL A 132 9.10 -2.99 -0.03
CA VAL A 132 8.64 -1.77 0.65
C VAL A 132 9.76 -0.75 0.62
N SER A 133 9.53 0.42 0.03
CA SER A 133 10.52 1.50 0.00
C SER A 133 10.81 2.02 1.41
N GLU A 134 12.08 2.14 1.76
CA GLU A 134 12.57 2.78 2.98
C GLU A 134 12.50 4.31 2.88
N ILE A 135 12.53 4.83 1.65
CA ILE A 135 12.58 6.26 1.37
C ILE A 135 11.24 6.66 0.74
N PRO A 136 10.51 7.63 1.32
CA PRO A 136 9.32 8.16 0.69
C PRO A 136 9.69 8.90 -0.61
N SER A 137 8.76 9.01 -1.54
CA SER A 137 8.93 9.86 -2.73
C SER A 137 9.08 11.33 -2.34
N GLU A 138 9.43 12.20 -3.29
CA GLU A 138 9.48 13.66 -3.08
C GLU A 138 8.17 14.21 -2.47
N ASP A 139 7.01 13.68 -2.88
CA ASP A 139 5.70 14.03 -2.32
C ASP A 139 5.38 13.41 -0.94
N GLY A 140 6.34 12.74 -0.29
CA GLY A 140 6.13 12.08 1.00
C GLY A 140 5.33 10.76 0.95
N LYS A 141 5.19 10.14 -0.23
CA LYS A 141 4.43 8.88 -0.41
C LYS A 141 5.33 7.66 -0.25
N THR A 142 4.87 6.67 0.51
CA THR A 142 5.52 5.35 0.58
C THR A 142 5.21 4.57 -0.69
N GLN A 143 6.22 3.92 -1.28
CA GLN A 143 6.06 3.05 -2.45
C GLN A 143 6.21 1.60 -2.03
N VAL A 144 5.30 0.75 -2.51
CA VAL A 144 5.35 -0.70 -2.33
C VAL A 144 5.20 -1.37 -3.68
N LYS A 145 6.11 -2.27 -4.01
CA LYS A 145 6.01 -3.12 -5.19
C LYS A 145 5.59 -4.52 -4.78
N VAL A 146 4.66 -5.11 -5.52
CA VAL A 146 4.15 -6.47 -5.23
C VAL A 146 4.18 -7.30 -6.50
N ALA A 147 4.69 -8.53 -6.40
CA ALA A 147 4.75 -9.47 -7.51
C ALA A 147 4.57 -10.91 -7.01
N SER A 148 4.27 -11.83 -7.94
CA SER A 148 4.36 -13.26 -7.71
C SER A 148 5.54 -13.82 -8.52
N GLU A 149 6.41 -14.59 -7.85
CA GLU A 149 7.48 -15.42 -8.42
C GLU A 149 6.96 -16.78 -8.93
#